data_AF-M0G6P2-F1
#
_entry.id   AF-M0G6P2-F1
#
_cell.length_a   1.000
_cell.length_b   1.000
_cell.length_c   1.000
_cell.angle_alpha   90.00
_cell.angle_beta   90.00
_cell.angle_gamma   90.00
#
_symmetry.space_group_name_H-M   'P 1'
#
loop_
_entity.id
_entity.type
_entity.pdbx_description
1 polymer ?
#
loop_
_entity_poly.entity_id
_entity_poly.type
_entity_poly.pdbx_seq_one_letter_code
_entity_poly.pdbx_strand_id
1 'polypeptide(L)' 'MNDHGAATLRGDNGSTYHVTSYENSSFRDYLANHHAGDRVRMDIVRAGVRANVWQVSALYPGADE' A
#
# COMPACT_ATOMS: atom_id res chain seq x y z
N MET A 1 6.27 6.50 2.24
CA MET A 1 5.51 7.16 1.15
C MET A 1 6.36 8.31 0.59
N ASN A 2 6.23 8.65 -0.69
CA ASN A 2 6.90 9.84 -1.25
C ASN A 2 6.01 11.09 -1.15
N ASP A 3 6.56 12.25 -1.50
CA ASP A 3 5.87 13.56 -1.42
C ASP A 3 4.60 13.64 -2.29
N HIS A 4 4.45 12.72 -3.26
CA HIS A 4 3.28 12.63 -4.13
C HIS A 4 2.20 11.67 -3.62
N GLY A 5 2.35 11.11 -2.41
CA GLY A 5 1.39 10.18 -1.84
C GLY A 5 1.50 8.75 -2.40
N ALA A 6 2.57 8.44 -3.15
CA ALA A 6 2.81 7.09 -3.64
C ALA A 6 3.60 6.26 -2.62
N ALA A 7 3.25 4.99 -2.49
CA ALA A 7 3.97 4.02 -1.66
C ALA A 7 4.53 2.89 -2.52
N THR A 8 5.73 2.42 -2.18
CA THR A 8 6.29 1.20 -2.76
C THR A 8 6.23 0.12 -1.69
N LEU A 9 5.52 -0.97 -1.99
CA LEU A 9 5.36 -2.10 -1.11
C LEU A 9 6.10 -3.31 -1.66
N ARG A 10 6.61 -4.15 -0.77
CA ARG A 10 7.19 -5.44 -1.12
C ARG A 10 6.32 -6.53 -0.51
N GLY A 11 5.77 -7.41 -1.35
CA GLY A 11 5.03 -8.57 -0.89
C GLY A 11 5.96 -9.67 -0.41
N ASP A 12 5.41 -10.59 0.40
CA ASP A 12 6.14 -11.74 0.93
C ASP A 12 6.63 -12.70 -0.16
N ASN A 13 5.95 -12.71 -1.31
CA ASN A 13 6.37 -13.42 -2.51
C ASN A 13 7.53 -12.74 -3.27
N GLY A 14 8.09 -11.65 -2.73
CA GLY A 14 9.16 -10.87 -3.36
C GLY A 14 8.72 -9.87 -4.43
N SER A 15 7.42 -9.80 -4.75
CA SER A 15 6.88 -8.86 -5.74
C SER A 15 6.91 -7.42 -5.23
N THR A 16 7.08 -6.47 -6.13
CA THR A 16 7.03 -5.03 -5.83
C THR A 16 5.76 -4.41 -6.37
N TYR A 17 5.08 -3.63 -5.53
CA TYR A 17 3.81 -2.98 -5.85
C TYR A 17 3.93 -1.47 -5.67
N HIS A 18 3.57 -0.72 -6.70
CA HIS A 18 3.49 0.74 -6.64
C HIS A 18 2.04 1.16 -6.38
N VAL A 19 1.78 1.61 -5.15
CA VAL A 19 0.47 2.10 -4.72
C VAL A 19 0.40 3.59 -4.98
N THR A 20 -0.63 4.01 -5.71
CA THR A 20 -0.87 5.43 -6.04
C THR A 20 -2.29 5.88 -5.72
N SER A 21 -3.18 4.94 -5.36
CA SER A 21 -4.57 5.22 -5.03
C SER A 21 -4.95 4.51 -3.73
N TYR A 22 -5.96 5.04 -3.07
CA TYR A 22 -6.47 4.55 -1.80
C TYR A 22 -7.99 4.66 -1.85
N GLU A 23 -8.69 3.61 -1.43
CA GLU A 23 -10.15 3.63 -1.39
C GLU A 23 -10.69 4.71 -0.45
N ASN A 24 -9.95 5.03 0.62
CA ASN A 24 -10.24 6.14 1.53
C ASN A 24 -8.96 6.88 1.95
N SER A 25 -9.11 8.08 2.50
CA SER A 25 -7.99 8.88 2.98
C SER A 25 -7.32 8.28 4.23
N SER A 26 -8.04 7.54 5.06
CA SER A 26 -7.46 6.91 6.26
C SER A 26 -6.43 5.83 5.91
N PHE A 27 -6.58 5.13 4.79
CA PHE A 27 -5.57 4.16 4.31
C PHE A 27 -4.29 4.85 3.87
N ARG A 28 -4.42 6.02 3.25
CA ARG A 28 -3.27 6.85 2.91
C ARG A 28 -2.56 7.31 4.18
N ASP A 29 -3.30 7.84 5.15
CA ASP A 29 -2.73 8.35 6.39
C ASP A 29 -2.06 7.25 7.21
N TYR A 30 -2.66 6.06 7.25
CA TYR A 30 -2.06 4.87 7.88
C TYR A 30 -0.69 4.56 7.26
N LEU A 31 -0.60 4.46 5.92
CA LEU A 31 0.66 4.16 5.24
C LEU A 31 1.68 5.30 5.29
N ALA A 32 1.21 6.55 5.46
CA ALA A 32 2.09 7.69 5.66
C ALA A 32 2.75 7.69 7.05
N ASN A 33 2.05 7.14 8.05
CA ASN A 33 2.56 7.01 9.42
C ASN A 33 3.47 5.79 9.63
N HIS A 34 3.49 4.84 8.69
CA HIS A 34 4.38 3.67 8.74
C HIS A 34 5.77 3.97 8.18
N HIS A 35 6.79 3.37 8.80
CA HIS A 35 8.17 3.48 8.39
C HIS A 35 8.56 2.42 7.36
N ALA A 36 9.63 2.69 6.61
CA ALA A 36 10.18 1.71 5.69
C ALA A 36 10.69 0.49 6.49
N GLY A 37 10.20 -0.69 6.14
CA GLY A 37 10.51 -1.94 6.85
C GLY A 37 9.38 -2.45 7.73
N ASP A 38 8.40 -1.59 8.04
CA ASP A 38 7.20 -2.02 8.76
C ASP A 38 6.41 -3.03 7.92
N ARG A 39 5.98 -4.11 8.56
CA ARG A 39 5.03 -5.03 7.96
C ARG A 39 3.63 -4.53 8.21
N VAL A 40 2.80 -4.64 7.17
CA VAL A 40 1.40 -4.23 7.20
C VAL A 40 0.61 -5.25 6.40
N ARG A 41 -0.55 -5.67 6.93
CA ARG A 41 -1.46 -6.55 6.23
C ARG A 41 -2.53 -5.73 5.53
N MET A 42 -2.69 -5.94 4.23
CA MET A 42 -3.62 -5.18 3.41
C MET A 42 -4.04 -5.94 2.17
N ASP A 43 -5.16 -5.51 1.58
CA ASP A 43 -5.56 -5.90 0.24
C ASP A 43 -5.30 -4.77 -0.75
N ILE A 44 -4.83 -5.15 -1.94
CA ILE A 44 -4.62 -4.24 -3.05
C ILE A 44 -5.31 -4.74 -4.31
N VAL A 45 -5.84 -3.78 -5.07
CA VAL A 45 -6.48 -4.02 -6.38
C VAL A 45 -5.79 -3.20 -7.44
N ARG A 46 -5.89 -3.62 -8.71
CA ARG A 46 -5.36 -2.82 -9.83
C ARG A 46 -6.11 -1.50 -9.93
N ALA A 47 -5.39 -0.38 -9.94
CA ALA A 47 -5.98 0.96 -10.06
C ALA A 47 -6.25 1.39 -11.51
N GLY A 48 -5.90 0.57 -12.51
CA GLY A 48 -6.12 0.88 -13.92
C GLY A 48 -5.82 -0.28 -14.87
N VAL A 49 -6.14 -0.08 -16.16
CA VAL A 49 -6.08 -1.12 -17.19
C VAL A 49 -4.67 -1.35 -17.75
N ARG A 50 -3.81 -0.32 -17.77
CA ARG A 50 -2.52 -0.35 -18.51
C ARG A 50 -1.26 -0.10 -17.68
N ALA A 51 -1.39 0.41 -16.45
CA ALA A 51 -0.25 0.76 -15.63
C ALA A 51 -0.04 -0.26 -14.50
N ASN A 52 1.22 -0.48 -14.11
CA ASN A 52 1.57 -1.37 -13.01
C ASN A 52 1.31 -0.74 -11.62
N VAL A 53 0.18 -0.06 -11.48
CA VAL A 53 -0.20 0.70 -10.28
C VAL A 53 -1.37 0.05 -9.55
N TRP A 54 -1.39 0.24 -8.24
CA TRP A 54 -2.27 -0.44 -7.31
C TRP A 54 -3.00 0.55 -6.42
N GLN A 55 -4.19 0.15 -6.00
CA GLN A 55 -5.01 0.82 -5.02
C GLN A 55 -5.10 -0.03 -3.75
N VAL A 56 -4.97 0.59 -2.58
CA VAL A 56 -5.31 -0.08 -1.31
C VAL A 56 -6.83 -0.13 -1.17
N SER A 57 -7.39 -1.33 -1.03
CA SER A 57 -8.83 -1.57 -0.85
C SER A 57 -9.19 -1.96 0.58
N ALA A 58 -8.26 -2.52 1.36
CA ALA A 58 -8.49 -2.80 2.77
C ALA A 58 -7.18 -2.76 3.56
N LEU A 59 -7.27 -2.38 4.84
CA LEU A 59 -6.19 -2.47 5.81
C LEU A 59 -6.62 -3.32 6.99
N TYR A 60 -5.69 -4.12 7.50
CA TYR A 60 -5.92 -4.98 8.66
C TYR A 60 -4.92 -4.60 9.77
N PRO A 61 -5.40 -4.35 11.00
CA PRO A 61 -4.50 -4.11 12.13
C PRO A 61 -3.70 -5.38 12.44
N GLY A 62 -2.41 -5.22 12.69
CA GLY A 62 -1.52 -6.29 13.13
C GLY A 62 -0.85 -7.03 11.97
N ALA A 63 0.45 -6.76 11.79
CA ALA A 63 1.38 -7.68 11.15
C ALA A 63 2.45 -8.15 12.14
N ASP A 64 2.12 -8.13 13.43
CA ASP A 64 2.92 -8.67 14.53
C ASP A 64 2.28 -9.99 14.99
N GLU A 65 2.56 -11.07 14.25
CA GLU A 65 2.65 -12.44 14.79
C GLU A 65 3.69 -13.24 13.98
#